data_AF-A0A9E6UJA8-F1
#
_entry.id   AF-A0A9E6UJA8-F1
#
_cell.length_a   1.000
_cell.length_b   1.000
_cell.length_c   1.000
_cell.angle_alpha   90.00
_cell.angle_beta   90.00
_cell.angle_gamma   90.00
#
_symmetry.space_group_name_H-M   'P 1'
#
loop_
_entity.id
_entity.type
_entity.pdbx_description
1 polymer ?
#
loop_
_entity_poly.entity_id
_entity_poly.type
_entity_poly.pdbx_seq_one_letter_code
_entity_poly.pdbx_strand_id
1 'polypeptide(L)' 'MAKLFRSTRPDSWTSPRPFSDPSYRAMAHGKILPMEEPGFWERLFRRG' A
#
# COMPACT_ATOMS: atom_id res chain seq x y z
N MET A 1 9.48 30.14 24.97
CA MET A 1 8.65 30.38 23.77
C MET A 1 8.73 29.13 22.91
N ALA A 2 7.65 28.35 22.80
CA ALA A 2 7.69 27.08 22.07
C ALA A 2 7.83 27.36 20.56
N LYS A 3 8.81 26.73 19.91
CA LYS A 3 9.02 26.86 18.47
C LYS A 3 7.97 26.02 17.74
N LEU A 4 6.96 26.67 17.15
CA LEU A 4 6.02 25.99 16.27
C LEU A 4 6.76 25.57 14.99
N PHE A 5 6.94 24.26 14.79
CA PHE A 5 7.43 23.73 13.51
C PHE A 5 6.28 23.77 12.49
N ARG A 6 6.04 24.95 11.91
CA ARG A 6 5.14 25.10 10.77
C ARG A 6 5.84 24.58 9.52
N SER A 7 5.55 23.33 9.16
CA SER A 7 5.88 22.83 7.82
C SER A 7 4.95 23.49 6.81
N THR A 8 5.50 24.05 5.74
CA THR A 8 4.72 24.49 4.56
C THR A 8 4.37 23.33 3.64
N ARG A 9 4.89 22.12 3.91
CA ARG A 9 4.55 20.94 3.13
C ARG A 9 3.05 20.69 3.26
N PRO A 10 2.38 20.36 2.15
CA PRO A 10 0.95 20.05 2.18
C PRO A 10 0.73 18.88 3.14
N ASP A 11 -0.32 19.00 3.94
CA ASP A 11 -0.66 17.95 4.87
C ASP A 11 -1.10 16.70 4.09
N SER A 12 -0.60 15.54 4.50
CA SER A 12 -0.83 14.26 3.83
C SER A 12 -2.26 13.76 3.94
N TRP A 13 -3.04 14.31 4.88
CA TRP A 13 -4.46 14.02 5.02
C TRP A 13 -5.33 14.89 4.10
N THR A 14 -4.95 16.16 3.92
CA THR A 14 -5.70 17.14 3.12
C THR A 14 -5.31 17.17 1.65
N SER A 15 -4.08 16.85 1.30
CA SER A 15 -3.63 16.77 -0.09
C SER A 15 -3.75 15.36 -0.65
N PRO A 16 -4.28 15.19 -1.89
CA PRO A 16 -4.24 13.89 -2.53
C PRO A 16 -2.78 13.49 -2.72
N ARG A 17 -2.45 12.22 -2.46
CA ARG A 17 -1.11 11.70 -2.75
C ARG A 17 -0.81 11.91 -4.24
N PRO A 18 0.42 12.34 -4.60
CA PRO A 18 0.85 12.38 -5.99
C PRO A 18 0.60 11.03 -6.66
N PHE A 19 0.25 11.06 -7.95
CA PHE A 19 0.05 9.84 -8.72
C PHE A 19 1.31 8.96 -8.64
N SER A 20 1.09 7.68 -8.35
CA SER A 20 2.12 6.64 -8.38
C SER A 20 1.60 5.53 -9.28
N ASP A 21 2.40 5.12 -10.27
CA ASP A 21 2.01 4.03 -11.15
C ASP A 21 1.86 2.72 -10.32
N PRO A 22 0.73 2.00 -10.48
CA PRO A 22 0.47 0.78 -9.72
C PRO A 22 1.46 -0.35 -10.03
N SER A 23 2.10 -0.34 -11.20
CA SER A 23 3.06 -1.36 -11.61
C SER A 23 4.30 -1.34 -10.72
N TYR A 24 4.83 -0.14 -10.39
CA TYR A 24 5.94 -0.01 -9.43
C TYR A 24 5.60 -0.59 -8.06
N ARG A 25 4.36 -0.42 -7.59
CA ARG A 25 3.91 -0.99 -6.31
C ARG A 25 3.91 -2.51 -6.35
N ALA A 26 3.45 -3.09 -7.46
CA ALA A 26 3.46 -4.54 -7.66
C ALA A 26 4.89 -5.11 -7.77
N MET A 27 5.82 -4.37 -8.38
CA MET A 27 7.24 -4.75 -8.43
C MET A 27 7.90 -4.71 -7.05
N ALA A 28 7.60 -3.69 -6.24
CA ALA A 28 8.21 -3.50 -4.93
C ALA A 28 7.62 -4.43 -3.85
N HIS A 29 6.30 -4.67 -3.87
CA HIS A 29 5.59 -5.38 -2.80
C HIS A 29 5.01 -6.73 -3.24
N GLY A 30 5.10 -7.08 -4.52
CA GLY A 30 4.49 -8.29 -5.06
C GLY A 30 2.97 -8.21 -5.17
N LYS A 31 2.35 -9.38 -5.27
CA LYS A 31 0.90 -9.53 -5.45
C LYS A 31 0.14 -9.22 -4.17
N ILE A 32 -1.02 -8.56 -4.32
CA ILE A 32 -1.98 -8.37 -3.22
C ILE A 32 -2.50 -9.73 -2.76
N LEU A 33 -2.28 -10.05 -1.49
CA LEU A 33 -2.77 -11.27 -0.86
C LEU A 33 -4.23 -11.10 -0.41
N PRO A 34 -5.04 -12.17 -0.48
CA PRO A 34 -6.36 -12.15 0.12
C PRO A 34 -6.26 -11.98 1.64
N MET A 35 -7.29 -11.37 2.23
CA MET A 35 -7.38 -11.20 3.69
C MET A 35 -7.57 -12.54 4.41
N GLU A 36 -8.29 -13.46 3.78
CA GLU A 36 -8.45 -14.84 4.25
C GLU A 36 -7.33 -15.70 3.68
N GLU A 37 -6.57 -16.34 4.57
CA GLU A 37 -5.47 -17.22 4.16
C GLU A 37 -6.05 -18.51 3.57
N PRO A 38 -5.80 -18.80 2.29
CA PRO A 38 -6.32 -20.01 1.67
C PRO A 38 -5.73 -21.24 2.36
N GLY A 39 -6.55 -22.25 2.62
CA GLY A 39 -6.12 -23.50 3.24
C GLY A 39 -5.10 -24.26 2.39
N PHE A 40 -4.45 -25.28 2.96
CA PHE A 40 -3.47 -26.11 2.25
C PHE A 40 -4.01 -26.67 0.93
N TRP A 41 -5.22 -27.25 0.96
CA TRP A 41 -5.86 -27.82 -0.22
C TRP A 41 -6.28 -26.79 -1.25
N GLU A 42 -6.73 -25.61 -0.82
CA GLU A 42 -7.09 -24.51 -1.72
C GLU A 42 -5.88 -23.95 -2.45
N ARG A 43 -4.73 -23.87 -1.77
CA ARG A 43 -3.46 -23.50 -2.42
C ARG A 43 -3.01 -24.52 -3.46
N LEU A 44 -3.23 -25.81 -3.20
CA LEU A 44 -2.83 -26.90 -4.08
C LEU A 44 -3.73 -27.01 -5.33
N PHE A 45 -5.04 -26.93 -5.17
CA PHE A 45 -6.00 -27.11 -6.28
C PHE A 45 -6.32 -25.83 -7.07
N ARG A 46 -5.93 -24.65 -6.58
CA ARG A 46 -6.05 -23.37 -7.34
C ARG A 46 -5.04 -23.25 -8.50
N ARG A 47 -4.06 -24.15 -8.57
CA ARG A 47 -3.03 -24.21 -9.61
C ARG A 47 -3.31 -25.35 -10.62
N GLY A 48 -4.58 -25.58 -10.92
CA GLY A 48 -5.06 -26.39 -12.03
C GLY A 48 -5.66 -25.50 -13.11
#